data_AF-A0A538A0F1-F1
#
_entry.id   AF-A0A538A0F1-F1
#
_cell.length_a   1.000
_cell.length_b   1.000
_cell.length_c   1.000
_cell.angle_alpha   90.00
_cell.angle_beta   90.00
_cell.angle_gamma   90.00
#
_symmetry.space_group_name_H-M   'P 1'
#
loop_
_entity.id
_entity.type
_entity.pdbx_description
1 polymer ?
#
loop_
_entity_poly.entity_id
_entity_poly.type
_entity_poly.pdbx_seq_one_letter_code
_entity_poly.pdbx_strand_id
1 'polypeptide(L)'
;MNAAGAIDNLVSQVRKDGRPVVRMRCADYGSQWVVECDVYPVDELTVEPKQAGPYVFETGAEARRFVDESLLALQIFGCEVVAPVARA
;
A
#
# COMPACT_ATOMS: atom_id res chain seq x y z
N MET A 1 16.93 21.46 6.25
CA MET A 1 15.93 21.28 5.18
C MET A 1 16.01 19.82 4.78
N ASN A 2 15.21 18.96 5.40
CA ASN A 2 15.26 17.52 5.13
C ASN A 2 14.10 17.18 4.19
N ALA A 3 14.45 16.57 3.07
CA ALA A 3 13.56 16.21 1.98
C ALA A 3 12.62 15.05 2.37
N ALA A 4 11.74 15.29 3.36
CA ALA A 4 10.46 14.61 3.43
C ALA A 4 9.61 15.20 2.29
N GLY A 5 9.87 14.75 1.07
CA GLY A 5 9.09 15.17 -0.08
C GLY A 5 7.68 14.60 0.03
N ALA A 6 6.76 15.40 0.58
CA ALA A 6 5.30 15.38 0.43
C ALA A 6 4.73 14.12 -0.24
N ILE A 7 4.68 13.02 0.50
CA ILE A 7 3.70 11.98 0.24
C ILE A 7 2.92 11.84 1.55
N ASP A 8 1.99 12.76 1.76
CA ASP A 8 1.08 12.73 2.92
C ASP A 8 0.19 11.47 2.85
N ASN A 9 -0.01 10.95 1.63
CA ASN A 9 -0.68 9.69 1.37
C ASN A 9 -0.16 9.00 0.10
N LEU A 10 0.48 7.84 0.26
CA LEU A 10 0.88 6.97 -0.85
C LEU A 10 -0.23 5.95 -1.08
N VAL A 11 -0.83 5.93 -2.26
CA VAL A 11 -1.78 4.87 -2.63
C VAL A 11 -1.22 4.03 -3.76
N SER A 12 -1.06 2.74 -3.49
CA SER A 12 -0.65 1.75 -4.48
C SER A 12 -1.80 0.79 -4.74
N GLN A 13 -2.22 0.71 -6.01
CA GLN A 13 -3.22 -0.26 -6.44
C GLN A 13 -2.53 -1.42 -7.14
N VAL A 14 -2.91 -2.63 -6.75
CA VAL A 14 -2.38 -3.87 -7.30
C VAL A 14 -3.51 -4.64 -7.96
N ARG A 15 -3.24 -5.21 -9.14
CA ARG A 15 -4.19 -6.00 -9.92
C ARG A 15 -3.65 -7.40 -10.20
N LYS A 16 -4.55 -8.36 -10.38
CA LYS A 16 -4.25 -9.70 -10.91
C LYS A 16 -5.28 -10.02 -11.98
N ASP A 17 -4.83 -10.39 -13.17
CA ASP A 17 -5.71 -10.68 -14.31
C ASP A 17 -6.73 -9.54 -14.59
N GLY A 18 -6.26 -8.28 -14.49
CA GLY A 18 -7.07 -7.08 -14.66
C GLY A 18 -8.01 -6.73 -13.50
N ARG A 19 -8.11 -7.55 -12.46
CA ARG A 19 -8.98 -7.33 -11.28
C ARG A 19 -8.20 -6.70 -10.13
N PRO A 20 -8.76 -5.72 -9.38
CA PRO A 20 -8.10 -5.20 -8.18
C PRO A 20 -7.98 -6.30 -7.12
N VAL A 21 -6.80 -6.41 -6.51
CA VAL A 21 -6.51 -7.41 -5.46
C VAL A 21 -6.00 -6.79 -4.17
N VAL A 22 -5.25 -5.68 -4.25
CA VAL A 22 -4.79 -4.94 -3.08
C VAL A 22 -4.88 -3.43 -3.36
N ARG A 23 -5.36 -2.67 -2.38
CA ARG A 23 -5.16 -1.22 -2.30
C ARG A 23 -4.42 -0.91 -1.02
N MET A 24 -3.15 -0.52 -1.13
CA MET A 24 -2.28 -0.18 -0.01
C MET A 24 -2.21 1.34 0.15
N ARG A 25 -2.34 1.83 1.38
CA ARG A 25 -2.28 3.24 1.76
C ARG A 25 -1.21 3.42 2.81
N CYS A 26 -0.31 4.37 2.63
CA CYS A 26 0.67 4.77 3.64
C CYS A 26 0.48 6.25 3.95
N ALA A 27 0.32 6.60 5.22
CA ALA A 27 0.08 7.97 5.67
C ALA A 27 0.99 8.35 6.85
N ASP A 28 1.43 9.61 6.87
CA ASP A 28 2.17 10.23 7.97
C ASP A 28 1.18 10.86 8.98
N TYR A 29 1.28 10.48 10.25
CA TYR A 29 0.51 11.05 11.34
C TYR A 29 1.34 12.02 12.22
N GLY A 30 2.51 12.43 11.75
CA GLY A 30 3.42 13.37 12.41
C GLY A 30 4.35 12.72 13.43
N SER A 31 3.87 11.75 14.22
CA SER A 31 4.68 10.98 15.17
C SER A 31 4.95 9.54 14.74
N GLN A 32 4.22 9.06 13.74
CA GLN A 32 4.26 7.67 13.28
C GLN A 32 3.73 7.59 11.84
N TRP A 33 4.17 6.57 11.13
CA TRP A 33 3.70 6.24 9.79
C TRP A 33 2.83 5.01 9.87
N VAL A 34 1.69 5.03 9.19
CA VAL A 34 0.72 3.93 9.23
C VAL A 34 0.48 3.43 7.82
N VAL A 35 0.56 2.10 7.64
CA VAL A 35 0.21 1.41 6.40
C VAL A 35 -1.04 0.57 6.60
N GLU A 36 -2.04 0.78 5.76
CA GLU A 36 -3.31 0.05 5.74
C GLU A 36 -3.57 -0.54 4.36
N CYS A 37 -4.20 -1.72 4.31
CA CYS A 37 -4.45 -2.44 3.08
C CYS A 37 -5.89 -2.93 2.99
N ASP A 38 -6.54 -2.63 1.86
CA ASP A 38 -7.74 -3.36 1.43
C ASP A 38 -7.30 -4.53 0.56
N VAL A 39 -7.66 -5.76 0.94
CA VAL A 39 -7.39 -6.98 0.17
C VAL A 39 -8.70 -7.50 -0.40
N TYR A 40 -8.81 -7.51 -1.73
CA TYR A 40 -9.99 -7.95 -2.44
C TYR A 40 -9.84 -9.44 -2.81
N PRO A 41 -10.73 -10.32 -2.30
CA PRO A 41 -10.66 -11.72 -2.66
C PRO A 41 -11.02 -11.93 -4.13
N VAL A 42 -10.21 -12.72 -4.84
CA VAL A 42 -10.43 -13.03 -6.28
C VAL A 42 -11.31 -14.26 -6.49
N ASP A 43 -11.39 -15.15 -5.49
CA ASP A 43 -12.07 -16.45 -5.56
C ASP A 43 -13.37 -16.48 -4.72
N GLU A 44 -13.71 -15.39 -4.03
CA GLU A 44 -14.93 -15.29 -3.23
C GLU A 44 -16.02 -14.52 -3.98
N LEU A 45 -17.29 -14.87 -3.73
CA LEU A 45 -18.46 -14.16 -4.25
C LEU A 45 -18.68 -12.79 -3.57
N THR A 46 -17.86 -12.45 -2.57
CA THR A 46 -17.97 -11.21 -1.80
C THR A 46 -17.09 -10.14 -2.44
N VAL A 47 -17.59 -8.90 -2.46
CA VAL A 47 -16.84 -7.73 -2.93
C VAL A 47 -16.27 -6.89 -1.78
N GLU A 48 -16.49 -7.33 -0.53
CA GLU A 48 -15.99 -6.62 0.64
C GLU A 48 -14.49 -6.88 0.80
N PRO A 49 -13.66 -5.83 0.84
CA PRO A 49 -12.24 -6.01 1.06
C PRO A 49 -11.97 -6.41 2.52
N LYS A 50 -11.07 -7.37 2.69
CA LYS A 50 -10.49 -7.70 4.01
C LYS A 50 -9.45 -6.63 4.36
N GLN A 51 -9.51 -6.11 5.58
CA GLN A 51 -8.51 -5.16 6.07
C GLN A 51 -7.27 -5.92 6.56
N ALA A 52 -6.10 -5.50 6.09
CA ALA A 52 -4.81 -5.90 6.66
C ALA A 52 -4.08 -4.66 7.21
N GLY A 53 -3.51 -4.80 8.41
CA GLY A 53 -2.98 -3.69 9.20
C GLY A 53 -3.97 -3.21 10.29
N PRO A 54 -3.74 -2.01 10.87
CA PRO A 54 -2.67 -1.08 10.52
C PRO A 54 -1.27 -1.59 10.92
N TYR A 55 -0.29 -1.36 10.05
CA TYR A 55 1.14 -1.54 10.36
C TYR A 55 1.75 -0.18 10.70
N VAL A 56 2.38 -0.08 11.86
CA VAL A 56 2.90 1.19 12.40
C VAL A 56 4.42 1.19 12.35
N PHE A 57 4.99 2.31 11.89
CA PHE A 57 6.44 2.51 11.77
C PHE A 57 6.83 3.85 12.41
N GLU A 58 8.04 3.90 12.98
CA GLU A 58 8.56 5.12 13.60
C GLU A 58 9.00 6.14 12.55
N THR A 59 9.49 5.66 11.40
CA THR A 59 10.00 6.52 10.33
C THR A 59 9.35 6.27 8.98
N GLY A 60 9.28 7.32 8.15
CA GLY A 60 8.79 7.20 6.77
C GLY A 60 9.67 6.30 5.90
N ALA A 61 10.95 6.16 6.23
CA ALA A 61 11.86 5.25 5.52
C ALA A 61 11.49 3.78 5.76
N GLU A 62 11.14 3.41 6.99
CA GLU A 62 10.67 2.05 7.33
C GLU A 62 9.33 1.75 6.67
N ALA A 63 8.37 2.69 6.76
CA ALA A 63 7.07 2.53 6.11
C ALA A 63 7.21 2.39 4.59
N ARG A 64 8.07 3.21 3.97
CA ARG A 64 8.34 3.13 2.54
C ARG A 64 8.95 1.78 2.14
N ARG A 65 9.93 1.31 2.91
CA ARG A 65 10.55 0.00 2.68
C ARG A 65 9.53 -1.13 2.76
N PHE A 66 8.64 -1.10 3.76
CA PHE A 66 7.56 -2.07 3.88
C PHE A 66 6.65 -2.08 2.64
N VAL A 67 6.25 -0.89 2.15
CA VAL A 67 5.43 -0.77 0.93
C VAL A 67 6.18 -1.35 -0.28
N ASP A 68 7.43 -0.94 -0.50
CA ASP A 68 8.21 -1.36 -1.66
C ASP A 68 8.45 -2.89 -1.66
N GLU A 69 8.81 -3.48 -0.53
CA GLU A 69 9.00 -4.94 -0.39
C GLU A 69 7.68 -5.71 -0.59
N SER A 70 6.56 -5.20 -0.06
CA SER A 70 5.24 -5.80 -0.24
C SER A 70 4.78 -5.77 -1.69
N LEU A 71 4.99 -4.64 -2.38
CA LEU A 71 4.67 -4.51 -3.80
C LEU A 71 5.54 -5.43 -4.66
N LEU A 72 6.84 -5.55 -4.33
CA LEU A 72 7.74 -6.48 -5.00
C LEU A 72 7.28 -7.93 -4.83
N ALA A 73 6.89 -8.33 -3.62
CA ALA A 73 6.37 -9.68 -3.37
C ALA A 73 5.11 -9.96 -4.23
N LEU A 74 4.19 -9.00 -4.31
CA LEU A 74 2.99 -9.13 -5.13
C LEU A 74 3.32 -9.24 -6.64
N GLN A 75 4.31 -8.50 -7.13
CA GLN A 75 4.80 -8.66 -8.51
C GLN A 75 5.37 -10.05 -8.77
N ILE A 76 6.14 -10.59 -7.83
CA ILE A 76 6.66 -11.97 -7.92
C ILE A 76 5.52 -12.99 -8.00
N PHE A 77 4.38 -12.74 -7.32
CA PHE A 77 3.17 -13.56 -7.41
C PHE A 77 2.31 -13.30 -8.67
N GLY A 78 2.83 -12.55 -9.64
CA GLY A 78 2.16 -12.28 -10.92
C GLY A 78 1.12 -11.16 -10.86
N CYS A 79 1.20 -10.28 -9.84
CA CYS A 79 0.35 -9.11 -9.79
C CYS A 79 0.99 -7.91 -10.50
N GLU A 80 0.15 -7.05 -11.05
CA GLU A 80 0.54 -5.80 -11.68
C GLU A 80 0.37 -4.64 -10.69
N VAL A 81 1.43 -3.85 -10.49
CA VAL A 81 1.36 -2.64 -9.68
C VAL A 81 1.03 -1.46 -10.59
N VAL A 82 -0.12 -0.84 -10.35
CA VAL A 82 -0.47 0.44 -10.96
C VAL A 82 0.36 1.51 -10.27
N ALA A 83 1.00 2.38 -11.06
CA ALA A 83 1.92 3.40 -10.56
C ALA A 83 1.34 4.11 -9.31
N PRO A 84 2.10 4.18 -8.20
CA PRO A 84 1.60 4.79 -6.98
C PRO A 84 1.24 6.25 -7.21
N VAL A 85 0.09 6.68 -6.69
CA VAL A 85 -0.32 8.08 -6.73
C VAL A 85 0.02 8.69 -5.38
N ALA A 86 0.97 9.62 -5.36
CA ALA A 86 1.19 10.49 -4.21
C ALA A 86 0.07 11.53 -4.18
N ARG A 87 -0.64 11.63 -3.05
CA ARG A 87 -1.57 12.74 -2.80
C ARG A 87 -0.91 13.70 -1.81
N ALA A 88 -0.89 14.97 -2.20
CA ALA A 88 -0.59 16.11 -1.33
C ALA A 88 -1.86 16.57 -0.60
#